data_AF-A0A660VIC9-F1
#
_entry.id   AF-A0A660VIC9-F1
#
_cell.length_a   1.000
_cell.length_b   1.000
_cell.length_c   1.000
_cell.angle_alpha   90.00
_cell.angle_beta   90.00
_cell.angle_gamma   90.00
#
_symmetry.space_group_name_H-M   'P 1'
#
loop_
_entity.id
_entity.type
_entity.pdbx_description
1 polymer ?
#
loop_
_entity_poly.entity_id
_entity_poly.type
_entity_poly.pdbx_seq_one_letter_code
_entity_poly.pdbx_strand_id
1 'polypeptide(L)'
;MSRSLIIAAIAVLQSCSGGRGEVCPDDGDLRGPVCVTRLESGERFDVISAPGGDFPAPERATKYMVPVDPGDPELLPPLFQNVNRYGVHITFLKAVFPDKFGDLDEQGYMDLVLTRRTRRYFSGNLFRFVHPDEGVFYGFTVYTASRSEELLEAEEVLGIYRMLLGVFDAGKLTYTFDLFDAMAREKARGWSDPGFPIYFPNEQGGGT
;
A
#
# COMPACT_ATOMS: atom_id res chain seq x y z
N MET A 1 32.77 60.06 13.08
CA MET A 1 31.62 59.19 13.39
C MET A 1 31.49 58.17 12.27
N SER A 2 32.17 57.03 12.39
CA SER A 2 32.16 55.97 11.37
C SER A 2 31.33 54.80 11.90
N ARG A 3 30.24 54.47 11.21
CA ARG A 3 29.33 53.38 11.58
C ARG A 3 29.87 52.07 11.01
N SER A 4 30.29 51.16 11.89
CA SER A 4 30.60 49.76 11.57
C SER A 4 29.33 49.02 11.15
N LEU A 5 29.32 48.45 9.94
CA LEU A 5 28.37 47.40 9.56
C LEU A 5 28.93 46.04 9.97
N ILE A 6 28.25 45.37 10.88
CA ILE A 6 28.45 43.96 11.19
C ILE A 6 27.62 43.17 10.19
N ILE A 7 28.27 42.50 9.24
CA ILE A 7 27.63 41.52 8.35
C ILE A 7 27.60 40.19 9.11
N ALA A 8 26.42 39.77 9.55
CA ALA A 8 26.20 38.44 10.11
C ALA A 8 26.18 37.42 8.96
N ALA A 9 27.20 36.56 8.91
CA ALA A 9 27.23 35.42 8.02
C ALA A 9 26.26 34.34 8.55
N ILE A 10 25.13 34.16 7.86
CA ILE A 10 24.22 33.04 8.10
C ILE A 10 24.89 31.80 7.51
N ALA A 11 25.43 30.94 8.37
CA ALA A 11 25.90 29.62 7.97
C ALA A 11 24.67 28.74 7.68
N VAL A 12 24.41 28.49 6.40
CA VAL A 12 23.45 27.46 5.97
C VAL A 12 24.09 26.12 6.30
N LEU A 13 23.66 25.49 7.39
CA LEU A 13 23.95 24.09 7.67
C LEU A 13 23.21 23.25 6.62
N GLN A 14 23.89 22.92 5.54
CA GLN A 14 23.53 21.76 4.72
C GLN A 14 23.63 20.53 5.61
N SER A 15 22.49 20.05 6.08
CA SER A 15 22.40 18.72 6.67
C SER A 15 22.64 17.71 5.55
N CYS A 16 23.84 17.16 5.47
CA CYS A 16 24.11 15.95 4.72
C CYS A 16 23.39 14.81 5.44
N SER A 17 22.17 14.48 4.99
CA SER A 17 21.54 13.21 5.36
C SER A 17 22.38 12.08 4.79
N GLY A 18 23.17 11.43 5.65
CA GLY A 18 23.86 10.18 5.31
C GLY A 18 22.83 9.15 4.87
N GLY A 19 22.80 8.89 3.55
CA GLY A 19 21.81 8.02 2.93
C GLY A 19 21.95 6.59 3.42
N ARG A 20 21.02 6.16 4.28
CA ARG A 20 20.52 4.78 4.20
C ARG A 20 19.99 4.63 2.78
N GLY A 21 20.44 3.62 2.05
CA GLY A 21 20.02 3.37 0.67
C GLY A 21 18.50 3.47 0.57
N GLU A 22 18.03 4.23 -0.41
CA GLU A 22 16.60 4.37 -0.67
C GLU A 22 16.01 2.99 -0.96
N VAL A 23 15.01 2.56 -0.18
CA VAL A 23 14.41 1.22 -0.29
C VAL A 23 13.77 1.01 -1.67
N CYS A 24 13.24 2.08 -2.26
CA CYS A 24 12.68 2.08 -3.60
C CYS A 24 13.57 2.90 -4.53
N PRO A 25 14.57 2.30 -5.17
CA PRO A 25 15.47 3.05 -6.05
C PRO A 25 14.71 3.64 -7.23
N ASP A 26 15.04 4.89 -7.57
CA ASP A 26 14.70 5.50 -8.84
C ASP A 26 15.88 5.37 -9.80
N ASP A 27 15.73 4.53 -10.82
CA ASP A 27 16.75 4.27 -11.84
C ASP A 27 16.56 5.15 -13.10
N GLY A 28 15.63 6.11 -13.06
CA GLY A 28 15.34 7.01 -14.17
C GLY A 28 14.51 6.40 -15.30
N ASP A 29 13.87 5.24 -15.08
CA ASP A 29 12.92 4.67 -16.03
C ASP A 29 11.74 5.65 -16.25
N LEU A 30 11.34 5.84 -17.51
CA LEU A 30 10.26 6.76 -17.89
C LEU A 30 8.90 6.38 -17.27
N ARG A 31 8.75 5.15 -16.78
CA ARG A 31 7.57 4.66 -16.06
C ARG A 31 7.59 4.99 -14.56
N GLY A 32 8.63 5.69 -14.09
CA GLY A 32 8.81 6.10 -12.71
C GLY A 32 9.60 5.10 -11.85
N PRO A 33 9.65 5.31 -10.52
CA PRO A 33 10.44 4.47 -9.62
C PRO A 33 9.88 3.05 -9.56
N VAL A 34 10.69 2.08 -9.12
CA VAL A 34 10.26 0.67 -9.01
C VAL A 34 9.14 0.46 -7.98
N CYS A 35 9.12 1.29 -6.93
CA CYS A 35 8.11 1.36 -5.88
C CYS A 35 8.18 2.72 -5.19
N VAL A 36 7.32 2.95 -4.20
CA VAL A 36 7.43 4.10 -3.28
C VAL A 36 7.12 3.64 -1.86
N THR A 37 7.69 4.29 -0.85
CA THR A 37 7.44 3.99 0.58
C THR A 37 6.35 4.87 1.19
N ARG A 38 5.97 5.96 0.51
CA ARG A 38 4.93 6.90 0.94
C ARG A 38 4.10 7.35 -0.26
N LEU A 39 2.79 7.51 -0.04
CA LEU A 39 1.85 8.07 -1.00
C LEU A 39 1.27 9.38 -0.47
N GLU A 40 1.90 10.48 -0.85
CA GLU A 40 1.57 11.82 -0.35
C GLU A 40 0.42 12.49 -1.12
N SER A 41 0.14 12.02 -2.34
CA SER A 41 -0.85 12.64 -3.24
C SER A 41 -1.44 11.66 -4.24
N GLY A 42 -2.58 12.05 -4.84
CA GLY A 42 -3.18 11.31 -5.95
C GLY A 42 -2.28 11.26 -7.19
N GLU A 43 -1.52 12.32 -7.46
CA GLU A 43 -0.53 12.34 -8.56
C GLU A 43 0.57 11.29 -8.35
N ARG A 44 1.06 11.14 -7.11
CA ARG A 44 2.03 10.10 -6.79
C ARG A 44 1.44 8.70 -6.98
N PHE A 45 0.16 8.54 -6.63
CA PHE A 45 -0.57 7.29 -6.89
C PHE A 45 -0.70 7.02 -8.40
N ASP A 46 -0.98 8.03 -9.23
CA ASP A 46 -1.10 7.88 -10.68
C ASP A 46 0.16 7.30 -11.32
N VAL A 47 1.34 7.75 -10.88
CA VAL A 47 2.65 7.28 -11.38
C VAL A 47 2.83 5.77 -11.21
N ILE A 48 2.36 5.20 -10.09
CA ILE A 48 2.64 3.81 -9.72
C ILE A 48 1.46 2.85 -9.96
N SER A 49 0.30 3.37 -10.31
CA SER A 49 -0.92 2.60 -10.52
C SER A 49 -1.25 2.45 -12.00
N ALA A 50 -2.02 1.42 -12.34
CA ALA A 50 -2.54 1.20 -13.68
C ALA A 50 -4.03 1.56 -13.74
N PRO A 51 -4.54 2.03 -14.91
CA PRO A 51 -5.98 2.22 -15.13
C PRO A 51 -6.78 0.94 -14.91
N GLY A 52 -7.98 1.10 -14.34
CA GLY A 52 -8.99 0.07 -14.14
C GLY A 52 -10.26 0.36 -14.95
N GLY A 53 -11.41 0.42 -14.27
CA GLY A 53 -12.71 0.72 -14.86
C GLY A 53 -13.46 1.82 -14.12
N ASP A 54 -14.67 2.15 -14.57
CA ASP A 54 -15.47 3.19 -13.94
C ASP A 54 -16.22 2.69 -12.70
N PHE A 55 -16.54 3.61 -11.79
CA PHE A 55 -17.31 3.31 -10.59
C PHE A 55 -18.59 2.52 -10.93
N PRO A 56 -18.89 1.40 -10.23
CA PRO A 56 -18.34 0.95 -8.94
C PRO A 56 -17.03 0.18 -9.01
N ALA A 57 -16.42 0.00 -10.19
CA ALA A 57 -15.08 -0.56 -10.29
C ALA A 57 -14.00 0.47 -9.87
N PRO A 58 -12.82 0.01 -9.44
CA PRO A 58 -11.67 0.87 -9.23
C PRO A 58 -11.23 1.57 -10.53
N GLU A 59 -11.08 2.88 -10.50
CA GLU A 59 -10.56 3.68 -11.62
C GLU A 59 -9.07 3.46 -11.83
N ARG A 60 -8.34 3.17 -10.75
CA ARG A 60 -6.93 2.77 -10.80
C ARG A 60 -6.58 1.79 -9.69
N ALA A 61 -5.57 0.96 -9.94
CA ALA A 61 -5.09 -0.03 -8.99
C ALA A 61 -3.57 -0.10 -8.94
N THR A 62 -3.04 -0.35 -7.75
CA THR A 62 -1.69 -0.81 -7.51
C THR A 62 -1.68 -1.88 -6.41
N LYS A 63 -0.50 -2.33 -5.97
CA LYS A 63 -0.33 -3.29 -4.88
C LYS A 63 0.53 -2.68 -3.78
N TYR A 64 0.29 -3.11 -2.55
CA TYR A 64 1.07 -2.67 -1.40
C TYR A 64 1.57 -3.88 -0.60
N MET A 65 2.56 -3.65 0.25
CA MET A 65 3.04 -4.61 1.24
C MET A 65 3.39 -3.89 2.53
N VAL A 66 3.00 -4.44 3.68
CA VAL A 66 3.38 -3.97 5.02
C VAL A 66 3.87 -5.15 5.87
N PRO A 67 4.86 -4.96 6.76
CA PRO A 67 5.36 -6.02 7.62
C PRO A 67 4.31 -6.44 8.65
N VAL A 68 4.29 -7.74 9.01
CA VAL A 68 3.49 -8.23 10.15
C VAL A 68 4.06 -7.69 11.47
N ASP A 69 5.38 -7.60 11.56
CA ASP A 69 6.10 -6.99 12.69
C ASP A 69 6.90 -5.77 12.20
N PRO A 70 6.39 -4.53 12.34
CA PRO A 70 7.11 -3.34 11.91
C PRO A 70 8.39 -3.05 12.72
N GLY A 71 8.61 -3.75 13.85
CA GLY A 71 9.83 -3.65 14.66
C GLY A 71 10.96 -4.56 14.19
N ASP A 72 10.68 -5.54 13.32
CA ASP A 72 11.67 -6.48 12.81
C ASP A 72 12.53 -5.82 11.72
N PRO A 73 13.84 -5.56 11.96
CA PRO A 73 14.71 -4.91 10.99
C PRO A 73 15.00 -5.76 9.76
N GLU A 74 14.69 -7.07 9.80
CA GLU A 74 14.80 -7.96 8.64
C GLU A 74 13.59 -7.84 7.71
N LEU A 75 12.56 -7.09 8.06
CA LEU A 75 11.44 -6.84 7.17
C LEU A 75 11.61 -5.52 6.43
N LEU A 76 11.17 -5.52 5.17
CA LEU A 76 11.04 -4.27 4.43
C LEU A 76 9.96 -3.40 5.09
N PRO A 77 10.12 -2.06 5.06
CA PRO A 77 9.06 -1.15 5.51
C PRO A 77 7.81 -1.26 4.62
N PRO A 78 6.74 -0.51 4.92
CA PRO A 78 5.64 -0.32 3.98
C PRO A 78 6.11 0.11 2.59
N LEU A 79 5.57 -0.54 1.55
CA LEU A 79 5.90 -0.31 0.15
C LEU A 79 4.64 -0.33 -0.71
N PHE A 80 4.64 0.49 -1.75
CA PHE A 80 3.65 0.50 -2.82
C PHE A 80 4.36 0.20 -4.14
N GLN A 81 3.98 -0.89 -4.79
CA GLN A 81 4.57 -1.37 -6.04
C GLN A 81 4.26 -0.40 -7.18
N ASN A 82 5.19 -0.20 -8.11
CA ASN A 82 4.85 0.39 -9.40
C ASN A 82 4.36 -0.68 -10.37
N VAL A 83 3.04 -0.78 -10.56
CA VAL A 83 2.45 -1.81 -11.43
C VAL A 83 2.64 -1.52 -12.92
N ASN A 84 3.02 -0.29 -13.30
CA ASN A 84 3.42 0.03 -14.67
C ASN A 84 4.77 -0.60 -15.04
N ARG A 85 5.59 -0.95 -14.04
CA ARG A 85 6.88 -1.63 -14.22
C ARG A 85 6.78 -3.14 -14.01
N TYR A 86 6.03 -3.55 -12.99
CA TYR A 86 5.88 -4.94 -12.61
C TYR A 86 4.40 -5.25 -12.40
N GLY A 87 3.75 -6.00 -13.29
CA GLY A 87 2.32 -6.33 -13.12
C GLY A 87 2.05 -7.30 -11.95
N VAL A 88 3.03 -8.15 -11.62
CA VAL A 88 2.90 -9.25 -10.66
C VAL A 88 3.78 -9.00 -9.43
N HIS A 89 3.24 -9.19 -8.22
CA HIS A 89 3.92 -8.82 -6.97
C HIS A 89 5.16 -9.68 -6.68
N ILE A 90 5.07 -11.01 -6.87
CA ILE A 90 6.25 -11.89 -6.74
C ILE A 90 7.37 -11.49 -7.71
N THR A 91 7.05 -11.14 -8.96
CA THR A 91 8.04 -10.68 -9.94
C THR A 91 8.73 -9.39 -9.50
N PHE A 92 7.97 -8.44 -8.95
CA PHE A 92 8.51 -7.21 -8.36
C PHE A 92 9.50 -7.52 -7.22
N LEU A 93 9.09 -8.34 -6.25
CA LEU A 93 9.91 -8.66 -5.08
C LEU A 93 11.25 -9.30 -5.49
N LYS A 94 11.21 -10.27 -6.41
CA LYS A 94 12.41 -10.94 -6.94
C LYS A 94 13.34 -9.98 -7.67
N ALA A 95 12.79 -9.08 -8.48
CA ALA A 95 13.58 -8.19 -9.32
C ALA A 95 14.20 -7.03 -8.54
N VAL A 96 13.47 -6.48 -7.56
CA VAL A 96 13.87 -5.25 -6.85
C VAL A 96 14.63 -5.55 -5.57
N PHE A 97 14.34 -6.67 -4.91
CA PHE A 97 14.99 -7.07 -3.66
C PHE A 97 15.57 -8.50 -3.77
N PRO A 98 16.47 -8.76 -4.74
CA PRO A 98 16.97 -10.12 -5.01
C PRO A 98 17.71 -10.73 -3.82
N ASP A 99 18.39 -9.92 -3.00
CA ASP A 99 19.09 -10.41 -1.80
C ASP A 99 18.14 -11.03 -0.76
N LYS A 100 16.87 -10.60 -0.74
CA LYS A 100 15.86 -11.10 0.21
C LYS A 100 14.87 -12.07 -0.43
N PHE A 101 14.54 -11.88 -1.72
CA PHE A 101 13.47 -12.61 -2.39
C PHE A 101 13.89 -13.25 -3.72
N GLY A 102 15.17 -13.27 -4.10
CA GLY A 102 15.62 -13.80 -5.39
C GLY A 102 15.19 -15.24 -5.66
N ASP A 103 15.21 -16.09 -4.63
CA ASP A 103 14.80 -17.49 -4.69
C ASP A 103 13.30 -17.71 -4.39
N LEU A 104 12.52 -16.65 -4.20
CA LEU A 104 11.09 -16.74 -3.89
C LEU A 104 10.35 -17.42 -5.06
N ASP A 105 9.72 -18.56 -4.77
CA ASP A 105 8.81 -19.26 -5.67
C ASP A 105 7.34 -18.97 -5.29
N GLU A 106 6.40 -19.56 -6.02
CA GLU A 106 4.97 -19.33 -5.79
C GLU A 106 4.55 -19.77 -4.38
N GLN A 107 4.93 -20.99 -3.96
CA GLN A 107 4.58 -21.50 -2.65
C GLN A 107 5.20 -20.65 -1.53
N GLY A 108 6.45 -20.24 -1.67
CA GLY A 108 7.12 -19.32 -0.76
C GLY A 108 6.42 -17.97 -0.69
N TYR A 109 5.93 -17.44 -1.81
CA TYR A 109 5.14 -16.20 -1.81
C TYR A 109 3.77 -16.38 -1.11
N MET A 110 3.09 -17.51 -1.34
CA MET A 110 1.86 -17.85 -0.62
C MET A 110 2.12 -17.93 0.89
N ASP A 111 3.20 -18.58 1.31
CA ASP A 111 3.55 -18.70 2.72
C ASP A 111 3.97 -17.36 3.34
N LEU A 112 4.61 -16.49 2.55
CA LEU A 112 5.06 -15.16 2.95
C LEU A 112 3.88 -14.20 3.22
N VAL A 113 2.81 -14.28 2.43
CA VAL A 113 1.74 -13.28 2.40
C VAL A 113 0.36 -13.85 2.78
N LEU A 114 0.00 -15.04 2.29
CA LEU A 114 -1.36 -15.56 2.38
C LEU A 114 -1.58 -16.47 3.58
N THR A 115 -0.61 -17.32 3.93
CA THR A 115 -0.73 -18.31 5.01
C THR A 115 -0.45 -17.70 6.38
N ARG A 116 -1.47 -17.55 7.23
CA ARG A 116 -1.44 -16.93 8.57
C ARG A 116 -0.27 -17.42 9.44
N ARG A 117 -0.01 -18.72 9.45
CA ARG A 117 1.04 -19.33 10.31
C ARG A 117 2.46 -18.89 9.94
N THR A 118 2.72 -18.62 8.66
CA THR A 118 4.06 -18.30 8.13
C THR A 118 4.17 -16.86 7.62
N ARG A 119 3.05 -16.14 7.59
CA ARG A 119 2.95 -14.78 7.06
C ARG A 119 3.97 -13.88 7.74
N ARG A 120 4.76 -13.18 6.92
CA ARG A 120 5.65 -12.10 7.36
C ARG A 120 5.24 -10.73 6.85
N TYR A 121 4.40 -10.68 5.82
CA TYR A 121 3.84 -9.45 5.31
C TYR A 121 2.34 -9.56 5.07
N PHE A 122 1.61 -8.48 5.30
CA PHE A 122 0.29 -8.30 4.71
C PHE A 122 0.47 -7.59 3.36
N SER A 123 -0.28 -8.03 2.36
CA SER A 123 -0.29 -7.41 1.03
C SER A 123 -1.68 -7.52 0.43
N GLY A 124 -1.99 -6.62 -0.49
CA GLY A 124 -3.27 -6.59 -1.18
C GLY A 124 -3.22 -5.61 -2.34
N ASN A 125 -4.39 -5.39 -2.93
CA ASN A 125 -4.58 -4.29 -3.86
C ASN A 125 -4.80 -2.99 -3.09
N LEU A 126 -4.35 -1.89 -3.69
CA LEU A 126 -4.72 -0.53 -3.30
C LEU A 126 -5.40 0.12 -4.50
N PHE A 127 -6.64 0.50 -4.31
CA PHE A 127 -7.55 1.00 -5.33
C PHE A 127 -7.81 2.49 -5.14
N ARG A 128 -8.01 3.20 -6.25
CA ARG A 128 -8.69 4.50 -6.27
C ARG A 128 -10.08 4.32 -6.87
N PHE A 129 -11.06 4.94 -6.23
CA PHE A 129 -12.43 5.03 -6.69
C PHE A 129 -12.79 6.50 -6.91
N VAL A 130 -13.64 6.75 -7.91
CA VAL A 130 -14.20 8.07 -8.18
C VAL A 130 -15.72 7.96 -8.07
N HIS A 131 -16.26 8.20 -6.88
CA HIS A 131 -17.70 8.18 -6.66
C HIS A 131 -18.33 9.46 -7.24
N PRO A 132 -19.47 9.39 -7.94
CA PRO A 132 -20.14 10.58 -8.48
C PRO A 132 -20.44 11.65 -7.43
N ASP A 133 -20.97 11.24 -6.26
CA ASP A 133 -21.33 12.17 -5.17
C ASP A 133 -20.23 12.39 -4.11
N GLU A 134 -19.49 11.35 -3.70
CA GLU A 134 -18.47 11.44 -2.64
C GLU A 134 -17.09 11.89 -3.14
N GLY A 135 -16.89 11.93 -4.47
CA GLY A 135 -15.59 12.22 -5.07
C GLY A 135 -14.58 11.09 -4.92
N VAL A 136 -13.30 11.45 -4.83
CA VAL A 136 -12.19 10.48 -4.82
C VAL A 136 -11.99 9.87 -3.44
N PHE A 137 -11.90 8.55 -3.37
CA PHE A 137 -11.43 7.82 -2.19
C PHE A 137 -10.61 6.59 -2.60
N TYR A 138 -9.98 5.96 -1.62
CA TYR A 138 -9.10 4.81 -1.82
C TYR A 138 -9.53 3.64 -0.98
N GLY A 139 -9.30 2.43 -1.47
CA GLY A 139 -9.61 1.18 -0.78
C GLY A 139 -8.43 0.23 -0.80
N PHE A 140 -8.12 -0.44 0.31
CA PHE A 140 -7.14 -1.52 0.35
C PHE A 140 -7.81 -2.87 0.60
N THR A 141 -7.33 -3.93 -0.05
CA THR A 141 -7.69 -5.33 0.24
C THR A 141 -6.59 -6.00 1.03
N VAL A 142 -6.82 -7.21 1.54
CA VAL A 142 -5.74 -8.03 2.10
C VAL A 142 -5.86 -9.45 1.55
N TYR A 143 -4.79 -9.93 0.92
CA TYR A 143 -4.74 -11.29 0.41
C TYR A 143 -4.64 -12.29 1.57
N THR A 144 -5.54 -13.28 1.54
CA THR A 144 -5.52 -14.43 2.43
C THR A 144 -5.69 -15.70 1.60
N ALA A 145 -5.20 -16.84 2.10
CA ALA A 145 -5.55 -18.10 1.48
C ALA A 145 -7.07 -18.35 1.62
N SER A 146 -7.71 -18.96 0.62
CA SER A 146 -9.17 -19.10 0.55
C SER A 146 -9.74 -20.15 1.50
N ARG A 147 -9.56 -19.95 2.81
CA ARG A 147 -10.01 -20.82 3.91
C ARG A 147 -10.44 -19.96 5.10
N SER A 148 -11.40 -20.45 5.88
CA SER A 148 -12.00 -19.67 6.98
C SER A 148 -11.01 -19.22 8.06
N GLU A 149 -10.05 -20.06 8.39
CA GLU A 149 -9.02 -19.84 9.40
C GLU A 149 -7.95 -18.81 8.96
N GLU A 150 -7.88 -18.54 7.66
CA GLU A 150 -6.94 -17.59 7.06
C GLU A 150 -7.50 -16.17 7.02
N LEU A 151 -8.84 -16.02 7.13
CA LEU A 151 -9.51 -14.74 7.15
C LEU A 151 -9.08 -13.91 8.36
N LEU A 152 -8.85 -12.63 8.14
CA LEU A 152 -8.47 -11.70 9.20
C LEU A 152 -9.61 -11.40 10.15
N GLU A 153 -9.27 -11.09 11.39
CA GLU A 153 -10.15 -10.43 12.36
C GLU A 153 -10.09 -8.90 12.21
N ALA A 154 -11.08 -8.21 12.79
CA ALA A 154 -11.17 -6.75 12.72
C ALA A 154 -9.90 -6.07 13.27
N GLU A 155 -9.37 -6.56 14.38
CA GLU A 155 -8.18 -6.03 15.03
C GLU A 155 -6.93 -6.12 14.15
N GLU A 156 -6.83 -7.19 13.36
CA GLU A 156 -5.72 -7.38 12.41
C GLU A 156 -5.82 -6.36 11.27
N VAL A 157 -7.02 -6.16 10.72
CA VAL A 157 -7.26 -5.15 9.67
C VAL A 157 -7.04 -3.73 10.21
N LEU A 158 -7.43 -3.45 11.45
CA LEU A 158 -7.17 -2.16 12.12
C LEU A 158 -5.66 -1.90 12.24
N GLY A 159 -4.86 -2.92 12.56
CA GLY A 159 -3.40 -2.82 12.58
C GLY A 159 -2.82 -2.45 11.22
N ILE A 160 -3.26 -3.13 10.16
CA ILE A 160 -2.87 -2.84 8.77
C ILE A 160 -3.28 -1.42 8.37
N TYR A 161 -4.52 -1.04 8.65
CA TYR A 161 -5.05 0.29 8.36
C TYR A 161 -4.22 1.40 9.02
N ARG A 162 -3.84 1.24 10.30
CA ARG A 162 -2.99 2.20 11.01
C ARG A 162 -1.58 2.30 10.43
N MET A 163 -0.99 1.17 10.02
CA MET A 163 0.31 1.19 9.33
C MET A 163 0.22 1.93 8.00
N LEU A 164 -0.83 1.67 7.21
CA LEU A 164 -1.06 2.35 5.94
C LEU A 164 -1.27 3.85 6.13
N LEU A 165 -2.10 4.28 7.09
CA LEU A 165 -2.27 5.70 7.43
C LEU A 165 -0.96 6.39 7.82
N GLY A 166 0.02 5.66 8.37
CA GLY A 166 1.34 6.21 8.67
C GLY A 166 2.13 6.63 7.43
N VAL A 167 1.80 6.09 6.25
CA VAL A 167 2.51 6.30 4.97
C VAL A 167 1.61 6.70 3.80
N PHE A 168 0.33 7.00 4.06
CA PHE A 168 -0.67 7.30 3.06
C PHE A 168 -1.40 8.60 3.42
N ASP A 169 -1.13 9.66 2.65
CA ASP A 169 -1.78 10.98 2.78
C ASP A 169 -2.61 11.35 1.54
N ALA A 170 -2.66 10.48 0.52
CA ALA A 170 -3.28 10.79 -0.77
C ALA A 170 -4.81 10.97 -0.74
N GLY A 171 -5.48 10.61 0.36
CA GLY A 171 -6.92 10.83 0.56
C GLY A 171 -7.56 9.92 1.61
N LYS A 172 -8.89 9.84 1.59
CA LYS A 172 -9.67 8.92 2.45
C LYS A 172 -9.35 7.47 2.08
N LEU A 173 -8.85 6.70 3.03
CA LEU A 173 -8.55 5.27 2.88
C LEU A 173 -9.62 4.41 3.57
N THR A 174 -10.08 3.35 2.92
CA THR A 174 -11.05 2.39 3.45
C THR A 174 -10.56 0.95 3.29
N TYR A 175 -11.02 0.04 4.14
CA TYR A 175 -10.89 -1.38 3.86
C TYR A 175 -11.93 -1.80 2.82
N THR A 176 -11.55 -2.61 1.83
CA THR A 176 -12.45 -3.10 0.80
C THR A 176 -12.07 -4.52 0.38
N PHE A 177 -12.78 -5.06 -0.62
CA PHE A 177 -12.69 -6.46 -1.01
C PHE A 177 -12.46 -6.59 -2.50
N ASP A 178 -11.64 -7.57 -2.89
CA ASP A 178 -11.61 -8.02 -4.27
C ASP A 178 -12.96 -8.67 -4.63
N LEU A 179 -13.37 -8.56 -5.89
CA LEU A 179 -14.71 -8.99 -6.34
C LEU A 179 -15.07 -10.41 -5.93
N PHE A 180 -14.07 -11.30 -5.95
CA PHE A 180 -14.20 -12.73 -5.69
C PHE A 180 -13.99 -13.13 -4.22
N ASP A 181 -13.64 -12.19 -3.33
CA ASP A 181 -13.44 -12.48 -1.91
C ASP A 181 -14.76 -12.38 -1.12
N ALA A 182 -15.67 -13.30 -1.40
CA ALA A 182 -16.96 -13.36 -0.73
C ALA A 182 -16.84 -13.68 0.77
N MET A 183 -15.86 -14.48 1.18
CA MET A 183 -15.72 -14.92 2.56
C MET A 183 -15.22 -13.80 3.47
N ALA A 184 -14.20 -13.04 3.06
CA ALA A 184 -13.72 -11.90 3.85
C ALA A 184 -14.80 -10.81 3.95
N ARG A 185 -15.53 -10.58 2.86
CA ARG A 185 -16.66 -9.65 2.82
C ARG A 185 -17.76 -10.03 3.80
N GLU A 186 -18.18 -11.29 3.81
CA GLU A 186 -19.21 -11.76 4.75
C GLU A 186 -18.76 -11.65 6.20
N LYS A 187 -17.51 -12.04 6.49
CA LYS A 187 -16.95 -11.90 7.84
C LYS A 187 -16.96 -10.44 8.31
N ALA A 188 -16.59 -9.51 7.44
CA ALA A 188 -16.53 -8.09 7.75
C ALA A 188 -17.91 -7.45 8.04
N ARG A 189 -19.00 -8.00 7.47
CA ARG A 189 -20.37 -7.56 7.80
C ARG A 189 -20.75 -7.83 9.25
N GLY A 190 -20.14 -8.86 9.86
CA GLY A 190 -20.37 -9.21 11.25
C GLY A 190 -19.64 -8.31 12.25
N TRP A 191 -18.75 -7.43 11.80
CA TRP A 191 -17.98 -6.57 12.69
C TRP A 191 -18.80 -5.39 13.19
N SER A 192 -18.79 -5.15 14.50
CA SER A 192 -19.36 -3.97 15.13
C SER A 192 -18.25 -2.97 15.44
N ASP A 193 -18.34 -1.75 14.90
CA ASP A 193 -17.39 -0.65 15.12
C ASP A 193 -15.90 -1.06 15.05
N PRO A 194 -15.40 -1.49 13.87
CA PRO A 194 -14.06 -2.03 13.74
C PRO A 194 -12.93 -0.98 13.87
N GLY A 195 -13.28 0.31 14.04
CA GLY A 195 -12.31 1.40 14.18
C GLY A 195 -11.68 1.88 12.86
N PHE A 196 -12.20 1.44 11.71
CA PHE A 196 -11.82 1.90 10.38
C PHE A 196 -13.03 1.85 9.42
N PRO A 197 -13.06 2.69 8.37
CA PRO A 197 -14.14 2.68 7.40
C PRO A 197 -14.03 1.47 6.45
N ILE A 198 -15.16 0.87 6.09
CA ILE A 198 -15.25 -0.26 5.16
C ILE A 198 -16.10 0.15 3.95
N TYR A 199 -15.61 -0.14 2.75
CA TYR A 199 -16.35 0.01 1.50
C TYR A 199 -16.71 -1.36 0.92
N PHE A 200 -18.00 -1.60 0.72
CA PHE A 200 -18.54 -2.82 0.13
C PHE A 200 -18.93 -2.59 -1.34
N PRO A 201 -18.07 -2.96 -2.31
CA PRO A 201 -18.42 -2.81 -3.73
C PRO A 201 -19.60 -3.72 -4.12
N ASN A 202 -20.47 -3.21 -5.00
CA ASN A 202 -21.65 -3.86 -5.61
C ASN A 202 -22.93 -4.03 -4.76
N GLU A 203 -23.27 -3.07 -3.90
CA GLU A 203 -24.61 -3.03 -3.27
C GLU A 203 -25.66 -2.19 -4.03
N GLN A 204 -25.27 -1.35 -5.00
CA GLN A 204 -26.21 -0.52 -5.79
C GLN A 204 -26.67 -1.16 -7.11
N GLY A 205 -26.70 -2.50 -7.20
CA GLY A 205 -27.14 -3.26 -8.38
C GLY A 205 -28.39 -4.11 -8.19
N GLY A 206 -29.08 -4.00 -7.05
CA GLY A 206 -30.30 -4.75 -6.74
C GLY A 206 -31.57 -4.03 -7.19
N GLY A 207 -31.64 -3.63 -8.45
CA GLY A 207 -32.84 -3.08 -9.08
C GLY A 207 -33.40 -4.04 -10.11
N THR A 208 -34.22 -4.99 -9.66
CA THR A 208 -35.26 -5.64 -10.48
C THR A 208 -36.50 -5.81 -9.65
#